data_AF-A0A060C0E2-F1
#
_entry.id   AF-A0A060C0E2-F1
#
_cell.length_a   1.000
_cell.length_b   1.000
_cell.length_c   1.000
_cell.angle_alpha   90.00
_cell.angle_beta   90.00
_cell.angle_gamma   90.00
#
_symmetry.space_group_name_H-M   'P 1'
#
loop_
_entity.id
_entity.type
_entity.pdbx_description
1 polymer ?
#
loop_
_entity_poly.entity_id
_entity_poly.type
_entity_poly.pdbx_seq_one_letter_code
_entity_poly.pdbx_strand_id
1 'polypeptide(L)' 'LHEQEASRWKLMPYIEKMGEALAASDLVLSRAGASSIAEIAALGTPSILVPYPFATENHQQTNAQLLSERELP' A
#
# COMPACT_ATOMS: atom_id res chain seq x y z
N LEU A 1 -10.04 5.52 23.20
CA LEU A 1 -9.42 4.23 22.80
C LEU A 1 -9.05 3.53 24.08
N HIS A 2 -9.51 2.29 24.27
CA HIS A 2 -9.05 1.50 25.42
C HIS A 2 -7.54 1.22 25.27
N GLU A 3 -6.81 1.09 26.37
CA GLU A 3 -5.35 0.94 26.38
C GLU A 3 -4.85 -0.24 25.51
N GLN A 4 -5.66 -1.30 25.42
CA GLN A 4 -5.44 -2.48 24.58
C GLN A 4 -5.53 -2.22 23.07
N GLU A 5 -6.21 -1.15 22.64
CA GLU A 5 -6.32 -0.80 21.23
C GLU A 5 -5.13 0.03 20.75
N ALA A 6 -4.52 0.79 21.66
CA ALA A 6 -3.34 1.61 21.37
C ALA A 6 -2.10 0.74 21.05
N SER A 7 -2.02 -0.48 21.59
CA SER A 7 -0.90 -1.39 21.32
C SER A 7 -0.96 -2.05 19.93
N ARG A 8 -2.04 -1.88 19.17
CA ARG A 8 -2.24 -2.53 17.85
C ARG A 8 -1.70 -1.73 16.67
N TRP A 9 -1.27 -0.49 16.90
CA TRP A 9 -0.74 0.36 15.85
C TRP A 9 0.44 1.16 16.38
N LYS A 10 1.35 1.53 15.46
CA LYS A 10 2.47 2.41 15.75
C LYS A 10 2.46 3.53 14.73
N LEU A 11 2.32 4.77 15.21
CA LEU A 11 2.53 5.93 14.34
C LEU A 11 4.03 6.10 14.14
N MET A 12 4.43 6.10 12.88
CA MET A 12 5.81 6.31 12.47
C MET A 12 5.89 7.64 11.72
N PRO A 13 7.00 8.40 11.85
CA PRO A 13 7.30 9.49 10.92
C PRO A 13 7.51 8.92 9.51
N TYR A 14 7.81 9.78 8.54
CA TYR A 14 8.19 9.33 7.21
C TYR A 14 9.30 8.27 7.28
N ILE A 15 9.08 7.15 6.61
CA ILE A 15 10.01 6.00 6.61
C ILE A 15 10.89 6.14 5.37
N GLU A 16 12.14 6.54 5.57
CA GLU A 16 13.14 6.70 4.50
C GLU A 16 13.37 5.38 3.73
N LYS A 17 13.33 4.26 4.46
CA LYS A 17 13.57 2.92 3.92
C LYS A 17 12.26 2.15 3.74
N MET A 18 11.37 2.69 2.91
CA MET A 18 10.04 2.10 2.71
C MET A 18 10.09 0.64 2.25
N GLY A 19 11.06 0.28 1.39
CA GLY A 19 11.27 -1.10 0.95
C GLY A 19 11.53 -2.10 2.09
N GLU A 20 12.27 -1.71 3.14
CA GLU A 20 12.48 -2.56 4.32
C GLU A 20 11.16 -2.74 5.11
N ALA A 21 10.36 -1.69 5.22
CA ALA A 21 9.06 -1.75 5.90
C ALA A 21 8.04 -2.61 5.12
N LEU A 22 7.99 -2.48 3.80
CA LEU A 22 7.14 -3.28 2.92
C LEU A 22 7.56 -4.77 2.98
N ALA A 23 8.86 -5.06 2.91
CA ALA A 23 9.38 -6.44 2.99
C ALA A 23 9.14 -7.09 4.36
N ALA A 24 9.07 -6.30 5.43
CA ALA A 24 8.74 -6.79 6.78
C ALA A 24 7.23 -6.98 7.01
N SER A 25 6.38 -6.62 6.05
CA SER A 25 4.91 -6.67 6.20
C SER A 25 4.33 -7.94 5.59
N ASP A 26 3.40 -8.58 6.29
CA ASP A 26 2.61 -9.70 5.73
C ASP A 26 1.59 -9.22 4.68
N LEU A 27 1.09 -7.99 4.82
CA LEU A 27 0.09 -7.36 3.97
C LEU A 27 0.26 -5.84 4.00
N VAL A 28 0.09 -5.19 2.85
CA VAL A 28 0.16 -3.72 2.72
C VAL A 28 -1.23 -3.14 2.43
N LEU A 29 -1.65 -2.16 3.22
CA LEU A 29 -2.81 -1.31 2.92
C LEU A 29 -2.31 0.05 2.45
N SER A 30 -2.55 0.39 1.18
CA SER A 30 -2.02 1.63 0.60
C SER A 30 -3.00 2.28 -0.37
N ARG A 31 -2.84 3.58 -0.59
CA ARG A 31 -3.40 4.24 -1.77
C ARG A 31 -2.72 3.70 -3.03
N ALA A 32 -3.44 3.74 -4.16
CA ALA A 32 -2.96 3.26 -5.46
C ALA A 32 -2.11 4.31 -6.21
N GLY A 33 -1.20 4.96 -5.49
CA GLY A 33 -0.24 5.90 -6.08
C GLY A 33 0.85 5.18 -6.89
N ALA A 34 1.31 5.79 -7.98
CA ALA A 34 2.24 5.16 -8.93
C ALA A 34 3.54 4.64 -8.29
N SER A 35 4.17 5.41 -7.40
CA SER A 35 5.39 4.97 -6.71
C SER A 35 5.11 3.81 -5.74
N SER A 36 4.03 3.91 -4.96
CA SER A 36 3.66 2.88 -3.98
C SER A 36 3.36 1.54 -4.63
N ILE A 37 2.55 1.52 -5.71
CA ILE A 37 2.24 0.27 -6.40
C ILE A 37 3.48 -0.33 -7.09
N ALA A 38 4.41 0.50 -7.56
CA ALA A 38 5.64 0.03 -8.20
C ALA A 38 6.54 -0.68 -7.19
N GLU A 39 6.71 -0.11 -5.99
CA GLU A 39 7.47 -0.75 -4.91
C GLU A 39 6.80 -2.03 -4.42
N ILE A 40 5.49 -2.00 -4.18
CA ILE A 40 4.71 -3.18 -3.75
C ILE A 40 4.83 -4.32 -4.78
N ALA A 41 4.66 -4.01 -6.07
CA ALA A 41 4.75 -5.00 -7.14
C ALA A 41 6.18 -5.55 -7.30
N ALA A 42 7.20 -4.69 -7.17
CA ALA A 42 8.61 -5.11 -7.25
C ALA A 42 9.00 -6.06 -6.10
N LEU A 43 8.43 -5.87 -4.91
CA LEU A 43 8.65 -6.72 -3.74
C LEU A 43 7.75 -7.96 -3.71
N GLY A 44 6.71 -8.02 -4.56
CA GLY A 44 5.74 -9.10 -4.56
C GLY A 44 4.91 -9.17 -3.26
N THR A 45 4.79 -8.05 -2.53
CA THR A 45 4.10 -8.03 -1.24
C THR A 45 2.58 -8.05 -1.46
N PRO A 46 1.82 -8.94 -0.78
CA PRO A 46 0.36 -8.90 -0.82
C PRO A 46 -0.18 -7.52 -0.43
N SER A 47 -1.20 -7.03 -1.14
CA SER A 47 -1.73 -5.68 -0.87
C SER A 47 -3.22 -5.51 -1.08
N ILE A 48 -3.79 -4.57 -0.32
CA ILE A 48 -5.12 -4.00 -0.52
C ILE A 48 -4.94 -2.54 -0.94
N LEU A 49 -5.45 -2.21 -2.13
CA LEU A 49 -5.32 -0.88 -2.69
C LEU A 49 -6.61 -0.08 -2.50
N VAL A 50 -6.49 1.14 -1.96
CA VAL A 50 -7.61 2.07 -1.73
C VAL A 50 -7.41 3.31 -2.61
N PRO A 51 -8.00 3.35 -3.82
CA PRO A 51 -7.84 4.49 -4.72
C PRO A 51 -8.32 5.80 -4.08
N TYR A 52 -7.55 6.87 -4.24
CA TYR A 52 -8.01 8.20 -3.88
C TYR A 52 -9.05 8.70 -4.92
N PRO A 53 -10.30 8.99 -4.51
CA PRO A 53 -11.40 9.27 -5.45
C PRO A 53 -11.25 10.59 -6.22
N PHE A 54 -10.35 11.48 -5.78
CA PHE A 54 -10.10 12.78 -6.41
C PHE A 54 -8.76 12.85 -7.15
N ALA A 55 -8.18 11.68 -7.46
CA ALA A 55 -7.00 11.61 -8.32
C ALA A 55 -7.32 12.14 -9.73
N THR A 56 -6.48 13.01 -10.27
CA THR A 56 -6.60 13.55 -11.63
C THR A 56 -6.80 12.42 -12.63
N GLU A 57 -7.76 12.52 -13.55
CA GLU A 57 -8.03 11.47 -14.56
C GLU A 57 -8.32 10.07 -13.98
N ASN A 58 -8.65 9.97 -12.69
CA ASN A 58 -8.91 8.70 -12.02
C ASN A 58 -7.73 7.70 -12.06
N HIS A 59 -6.49 8.20 -12.19
CA HIS A 59 -5.30 7.34 -12.38
C HIS A 59 -5.09 6.31 -11.27
N GLN A 60 -5.51 6.60 -10.03
CA GLN A 60 -5.39 5.64 -8.93
C GLN A 60 -6.36 4.46 -9.07
N GLN A 61 -7.54 4.63 -9.65
CA GLN A 61 -8.44 3.51 -9.91
C GLN A 61 -7.87 2.60 -10.99
N THR A 62 -7.37 3.18 -12.09
CA THR A 62 -6.71 2.43 -13.17
C THR A 62 -5.53 1.63 -12.63
N ASN A 63 -4.68 2.26 -11.82
CA ASN A 63 -3.56 1.59 -11.16
C ASN A 63 -3.99 0.37 -10.33
N ALA A 64 -5.04 0.53 -9.51
CA ALA A 64 -5.55 -0.56 -8.69
C ALA A 64 -6.11 -1.71 -9.53
N GLN A 65 -6.88 -1.41 -10.58
CA GLN A 65 -7.46 -2.41 -11.48
C GLN A 65 -6.38 -3.23 -12.18
N LEU A 66 -5.35 -2.56 -12.73
CA LEU A 66 -4.25 -3.24 -13.42
C LEU A 66 -3.48 -4.21 -12.52
N LEU A 67 -3.35 -3.92 -11.22
CA LEU A 67 -2.71 -4.81 -10.27
C LEU A 67 -3.63 -5.93 -9.79
N SER A 68 -4.93 -5.68 -9.65
CA SER A 68 -5.89 -6.72 -9.22
C SER A 68 -6.15 -7.78 -10.29
N GLU A 69 -6.08 -7.39 -11.56
CA GLU A 69 -6.30 -8.28 -12.70
C GLU A 69 -5.02 -9.04 -13.12
N ARG A 70 -3.86 -8.61 -12.60
CA ARG A 70 -2.59 -9.28 -12.83
C ARG A 70 -2.49 -10.49 -11.92
N GLU A 71 -2.41 -11.68 -12.53
CA GLU A 71 -1.79 -12.82 -11.85
C GLU A 71 -0.28 -12.53 -11.76
N LEU A 72 0.18 -12.25 -10.54
CA LEU A 72 1.61 -12.20 -10.26
C LEU A 72 2.14 -13.65 -10.31
N PRO A 73 3.23 -13.91 -11.07
CA PRO A 73 3.81 -15.25 -11.21
C PRO A 73 4.35 -15.82 -9.89
#